data_AF-A0A956G4Y7-F1
#
_entry.id   AF-A0A956G4Y7-F1
#
_cell.length_a   1.000
_cell.length_b   1.000
_cell.length_c   1.000
_cell.angle_alpha   90.00
_cell.angle_beta   90.00
_cell.angle_gamma   90.00
#
_symmetry.space_group_name_H-M   'P 1'
#
loop_
_entity.id
_entity.type
_entity.pdbx_description
1 polymer ?
#
loop_
_entity_poly.entity_id
_entity_poly.type
_entity_poly.pdbx_seq_one_letter_code
_entity_poly.pdbx_strand_id
1 'polypeptide(L)'
;MARRARHTALVAAALLVATLSSARDAQANPWTRDAGHFYVNLNYSRISARSLFAADGSSLSLRDVDLDGVSERFTQNVLALYGEVGIISRWLTATVNATLLRHAKLDLQGSTLGLGDITLGFWSGLLTGPIRLSAGIAFGLPTGDPAPTADNPTDAGVAAVLPTGDGEFDVEFMLAAGYAFGGRGKTWPLSHYVVGRVGYHVRTTPREQAFGDPKDFPDAFNWRFEVGTKIPYTFVDRFWLIVRLYGTEIFSGDAGQNATGLGPVVFTSYGIEIYGRIVAGLGASFGFNGAFRAKGLPAGANLAWSLSYEY
;
A
#
# COMPACT_ATOMS: atom_id res chain seq x y z
N MET A 1 -32.71 -32.12 -30.85
CA MET A 1 -31.26 -32.17 -30.52
C MET A 1 -30.64 -30.83 -30.14
N ALA A 2 -30.98 -29.70 -30.79
CA ALA A 2 -30.37 -28.39 -30.52
C ALA A 2 -30.51 -27.85 -29.08
N ARG A 3 -31.58 -28.20 -28.35
CA ARG A 3 -31.83 -27.72 -26.98
C ARG A 3 -30.90 -28.35 -25.94
N ARG A 4 -30.46 -29.61 -26.14
CA ARG A 4 -29.47 -30.27 -25.28
C ARG A 4 -28.09 -29.67 -25.46
N ALA A 5 -27.66 -29.42 -26.71
CA ALA A 5 -26.37 -28.82 -27.01
C ALA A 5 -26.18 -27.41 -26.40
N ARG A 6 -27.24 -26.59 -26.38
CA ARG A 6 -27.22 -25.27 -25.73
C ARG A 6 -27.07 -25.37 -24.20
N HIS A 7 -27.69 -26.37 -23.57
CA HIS A 7 -27.53 -26.59 -22.14
C HIS A 7 -26.13 -27.10 -21.79
N THR A 8 -25.57 -28.03 -22.56
CA THR A 8 -24.19 -28.50 -22.33
C THR A 8 -23.17 -27.39 -22.54
N ALA A 9 -23.36 -26.51 -23.54
CA ALA A 9 -22.49 -25.35 -23.77
C ALA A 9 -22.60 -24.30 -22.66
N LEU A 10 -23.81 -24.03 -22.14
CA LEU A 10 -24.00 -23.13 -21.01
C LEU A 10 -23.41 -23.68 -19.71
N VAL A 11 -23.54 -24.99 -19.47
CA VAL A 11 -22.95 -25.64 -18.28
C VAL A 11 -21.43 -25.70 -18.40
N ALA A 12 -20.89 -25.97 -19.59
CA ALA A 12 -19.45 -25.93 -19.84
C ALA A 12 -18.88 -24.51 -19.70
N ALA A 13 -19.58 -23.49 -20.21
CA ALA A 13 -19.18 -22.09 -20.05
C ALA A 13 -19.27 -21.64 -18.58
N ALA A 14 -20.32 -22.05 -17.84
CA ALA A 14 -20.45 -21.77 -16.42
C ALA A 14 -19.37 -22.49 -15.58
N LEU A 15 -19.02 -23.73 -15.93
CA LEU A 15 -17.90 -24.46 -15.31
C LEU A 15 -16.55 -23.82 -15.64
N LEU A 16 -16.34 -23.33 -16.86
CA LEU A 16 -15.12 -22.63 -17.27
C LEU A 16 -14.97 -21.27 -16.55
N VAL A 17 -16.07 -20.54 -16.37
CA VAL A 17 -16.11 -19.29 -15.59
C VAL A 17 -15.90 -19.56 -14.09
N ALA A 18 -16.41 -20.69 -13.59
CA ALA A 18 -16.21 -21.12 -12.20
C ALA A 18 -14.78 -21.61 -11.91
N THR A 19 -14.07 -22.20 -12.89
CA THR A 19 -12.66 -22.60 -12.72
C THR A 19 -11.69 -21.43 -12.86
N LEU A 20 -12.05 -20.40 -13.65
CA LEU A 20 -11.30 -19.14 -13.79
C LEU A 20 -11.52 -18.14 -12.64
N SER A 21 -12.34 -18.47 -11.64
CA SER A 21 -12.67 -17.59 -10.51
C SER A 21 -12.11 -18.06 -9.16
N SER A 22 -11.09 -18.93 -9.17
CA SER A 22 -10.31 -19.23 -7.97
C SER A 22 -9.46 -18.02 -7.59
N ALA A 23 -9.87 -17.34 -6.52
CA ALA A 23 -9.17 -16.29 -5.76
C ALA A 23 -7.70 -16.03 -6.15
N ARG A 24 -7.48 -15.13 -7.11
CA ARG A 24 -6.14 -14.59 -7.46
C ARG A 24 -5.91 -13.14 -7.01
N ASP A 25 -6.91 -12.53 -6.39
CA ASP A 25 -6.92 -11.10 -6.08
C ASP A 25 -6.25 -10.74 -4.73
N ALA A 26 -5.32 -11.55 -4.24
CA ALA A 26 -4.49 -11.21 -3.07
C ALA A 26 -3.09 -10.84 -3.56
N GLN A 27 -2.57 -9.68 -3.13
CA GLN A 27 -1.21 -9.23 -3.43
C GLN A 27 -0.22 -10.40 -3.29
N ALA A 28 0.69 -10.58 -4.26
CA ALA A 28 1.57 -11.74 -4.37
C ALA A 28 2.66 -11.85 -3.29
N ASN A 29 2.43 -11.34 -2.07
CA ASN A 29 3.36 -11.58 -0.98
C ASN A 29 3.37 -13.09 -0.68
N PRO A 30 2.33 -13.73 -0.09
CA PRO A 30 2.40 -15.18 0.15
C PRO A 30 2.23 -16.01 -1.12
N TRP A 31 1.50 -15.50 -2.11
CA TRP A 31 1.22 -16.18 -3.38
C TRP A 31 2.10 -15.61 -4.49
N THR A 32 3.34 -16.10 -4.59
CA THR A 32 4.22 -15.78 -5.73
C THR A 32 3.54 -16.08 -7.06
N ARG A 33 3.80 -15.25 -8.07
CA ARG A 33 3.25 -15.38 -9.42
C ARG A 33 3.92 -16.55 -10.17
N ASP A 34 3.12 -17.22 -10.99
CA ASP A 34 3.64 -18.19 -11.96
C ASP A 34 4.38 -17.47 -13.08
N ALA A 35 5.37 -18.14 -13.69
CA ALA A 35 6.13 -17.58 -14.80
C ALA A 35 5.20 -17.06 -15.91
N GLY A 36 5.46 -15.83 -16.37
CA GLY A 36 4.69 -15.17 -17.43
C GLY A 36 3.36 -14.54 -16.99
N HIS A 37 2.94 -14.74 -15.73
CA HIS A 37 1.76 -14.08 -15.17
C HIS A 37 2.16 -12.78 -14.50
N PHE A 38 1.28 -11.78 -14.57
CA PHE A 38 1.54 -10.48 -13.99
C PHE A 38 0.28 -9.83 -13.41
N TYR A 39 0.52 -8.88 -12.53
CA TYR A 39 -0.51 -8.01 -11.98
C TYR A 39 0.01 -6.59 -11.91
N VAL A 40 -0.85 -5.64 -12.25
CA VAL A 40 -0.58 -4.21 -12.16
C VAL A 40 -1.75 -3.53 -11.47
N ASN A 41 -1.46 -2.58 -10.60
CA ASN A 41 -2.43 -1.75 -9.89
C ASN A 41 -2.01 -0.29 -9.98
N LEU A 42 -2.93 0.56 -10.42
CA LEU A 42 -2.80 2.01 -10.35
C LEU A 42 -3.72 2.50 -9.24
N ASN A 43 -3.16 3.19 -8.25
CA ASN A 43 -3.86 3.65 -7.06
C ASN A 43 -3.79 5.17 -6.95
N TYR A 44 -4.94 5.82 -6.85
CA TYR A 44 -5.03 7.21 -6.42
C TYR A 44 -5.49 7.26 -4.97
N SER A 45 -4.79 8.01 -4.13
CA SER A 45 -5.17 8.20 -2.74
C SER A 45 -5.10 9.66 -2.30
N ARG A 46 -5.93 10.01 -1.32
CA ARG A 46 -6.06 11.36 -0.80
C ARG A 46 -6.18 11.35 0.72
N ILE A 47 -5.30 12.13 1.36
CA ILE A 47 -5.35 12.47 2.77
C ILE A 47 -5.76 13.93 2.91
N SER A 48 -6.62 14.22 3.87
CA SER A 48 -6.94 15.58 4.30
C SER A 48 -7.02 15.60 5.83
N ALA A 49 -6.16 16.38 6.47
CA ALA A 49 -6.05 16.45 7.92
C ALA A 49 -6.03 17.90 8.42
N ARG A 50 -6.59 18.13 9.61
CA ARG A 50 -6.50 19.42 10.33
C ARG A 50 -5.55 19.37 11.53
N SER A 51 -5.00 18.20 11.80
CA SER A 51 -4.06 17.93 12.87
C SER A 51 -3.05 16.89 12.43
N LEU A 52 -1.91 16.87 13.11
CA LEU A 52 -0.86 15.87 12.98
C LEU A 52 -0.76 15.08 14.27
N PHE A 53 -0.29 13.85 14.19
CA PHE A 53 0.21 13.14 15.36
C PHE A 53 1.63 13.63 15.63
N ALA A 54 1.84 14.29 16.78
CA ALA A 54 3.14 14.76 17.23
C ALA A 54 4.07 13.57 17.55
N ALA A 55 5.35 13.87 17.83
CA ALA A 55 6.36 12.85 18.14
C ALA A 55 6.04 12.03 19.41
N ASP A 56 5.29 12.61 20.35
CA ASP A 56 4.77 11.93 21.55
C ASP A 56 3.49 11.12 21.27
N GLY A 57 2.89 11.28 20.09
CA GLY A 57 1.63 10.67 19.67
C GLY A 57 0.38 11.47 20.03
N SER A 58 0.53 12.63 20.68
CA SER A 58 -0.57 13.56 20.90
C SER A 58 -1.06 14.17 19.58
N SER A 59 -2.30 14.66 19.54
CA SER A 59 -2.80 15.36 18.37
C SER A 59 -2.44 16.84 18.46
N LEU A 60 -1.64 17.31 17.51
CA LEU A 60 -1.29 18.71 17.35
C LEU A 60 -2.18 19.31 16.26
N SER A 61 -3.02 20.27 16.64
CA SER A 61 -3.82 21.03 15.68
C SER A 61 -2.91 21.85 14.78
N LEU A 62 -3.12 21.80 13.46
CA LEU A 62 -2.34 22.62 12.52
C LEU A 62 -2.58 24.13 12.73
N ARG A 63 -3.70 24.50 13.37
CA ARG A 63 -3.98 25.89 13.75
C ARG A 63 -3.10 26.40 14.90
N ASP A 64 -2.60 25.49 15.72
CA ASP A 64 -1.82 25.82 16.93
C ASP A 64 -0.31 25.77 16.65
N VAL A 65 0.08 25.42 15.41
CA VAL A 65 1.46 25.43 14.95
C VAL A 65 1.81 26.84 14.46
N ASP A 66 2.61 27.55 15.26
CA ASP A 66 3.02 28.95 15.05
C ASP A 66 4.04 29.08 13.90
N LEU A 67 3.55 28.92 12.67
CA LEU A 67 4.32 29.08 11.42
C LEU A 67 3.75 30.25 10.61
N ASP A 68 4.06 31.51 10.98
CA ASP A 68 3.85 32.79 10.23
C ASP A 68 2.57 32.95 9.35
N GLY A 69 1.54 32.16 9.64
CA GLY A 69 0.43 31.86 8.73
C GLY A 69 -0.26 30.57 9.16
N VAL A 70 -1.39 30.71 9.86
CA VAL A 70 -2.18 29.60 10.42
C VAL A 70 -2.60 28.63 9.30
N SER A 71 -1.92 27.50 9.14
CA SER A 71 -2.38 26.48 8.20
C SER A 71 -3.59 25.75 8.77
N GLU A 72 -4.71 25.80 8.06
CA GLU A 72 -5.93 25.14 8.56
C GLU A 72 -6.00 23.66 8.20
N ARG A 73 -5.20 23.22 7.23
CA ARG A 73 -5.35 21.90 6.62
C ARG A 73 -4.11 21.48 5.84
N PHE A 74 -3.71 20.24 6.10
CA PHE A 74 -2.81 19.48 5.25
C PHE A 74 -3.62 18.64 4.26
N THR A 75 -3.24 18.66 2.99
CA THR A 75 -3.77 17.73 1.98
C THR A 75 -2.64 17.06 1.23
N GLN A 76 -2.77 15.75 1.00
CA GLN A 76 -1.86 15.00 0.16
C GLN A 76 -2.64 14.19 -0.86
N ASN A 77 -2.24 14.26 -2.12
CA ASN A 77 -2.72 13.41 -3.20
C ASN A 77 -1.55 12.56 -3.69
N VAL A 78 -1.78 11.25 -3.84
CA VAL A 78 -0.75 10.32 -4.31
C VAL A 78 -1.32 9.48 -5.45
N LEU A 79 -0.63 9.44 -6.58
CA LEU A 79 -0.82 8.44 -7.62
C LEU A 79 0.34 7.45 -7.53
N ALA A 80 0.02 6.18 -7.25
CA ALA A 80 1.00 5.12 -7.09
C ALA A 80 0.75 3.99 -8.10
N LEU A 81 1.84 3.36 -8.53
CA LEU A 81 1.85 2.18 -9.37
C LEU A 81 2.44 1.02 -8.58
N TYR A 82 1.71 -0.08 -8.52
CA TYR A 82 2.22 -1.36 -8.08
C TYR A 82 2.21 -2.35 -9.24
N GLY A 83 3.25 -3.15 -9.39
CA GLY A 83 3.34 -4.19 -10.39
C GLY A 83 4.05 -5.43 -9.85
N GLU A 84 3.68 -6.60 -10.32
CA GLU A 84 4.33 -7.87 -10.01
C GLU A 84 4.33 -8.79 -11.22
N VAL A 85 5.42 -9.51 -11.42
CA VAL A 85 5.59 -10.45 -12.54
C VAL A 85 6.30 -11.71 -12.07
N GLY A 86 5.75 -12.87 -12.42
CA GLY A 86 6.40 -14.16 -12.19
C GLY A 86 7.49 -14.38 -13.23
N ILE A 87 8.73 -14.51 -12.77
CA ILE A 87 9.90 -14.79 -13.63
C ILE A 87 10.16 -16.30 -13.63
N ILE A 88 10.22 -16.89 -12.44
CA ILE A 88 10.39 -18.33 -12.24
C ILE A 88 9.28 -18.77 -11.30
N SER A 89 8.37 -19.63 -11.78
CA SER A 89 7.24 -20.10 -10.98
C SER A 89 7.72 -20.57 -9.62
N ARG A 90 7.04 -20.12 -8.56
CA ARG A 90 7.40 -20.29 -7.15
C ARG A 90 8.67 -19.58 -6.71
N TRP A 91 9.76 -19.61 -7.48
CA TRP A 91 11.07 -19.23 -6.98
C TRP A 91 11.38 -17.74 -7.08
N LEU A 92 10.81 -17.05 -8.06
CA LEU A 92 11.11 -15.65 -8.31
C LEU A 92 9.90 -14.90 -8.88
N THR A 93 9.33 -14.03 -8.06
CA THR A 93 8.43 -12.94 -8.48
C THR A 93 9.14 -11.62 -8.26
N ALA A 94 9.20 -10.77 -9.29
CA ALA A 94 9.68 -9.41 -9.16
C ALA A 94 8.49 -8.47 -8.94
N THR A 95 8.66 -7.46 -8.10
CA THR A 95 7.64 -6.44 -7.80
C THR A 95 8.22 -5.05 -7.95
N VAL A 96 7.39 -4.09 -8.32
CA VAL A 96 7.69 -2.66 -8.32
C VAL A 96 6.58 -1.92 -7.58
N ASN A 97 6.96 -0.97 -6.72
CA ASN A 97 6.05 0.01 -6.14
C ASN A 97 6.65 1.39 -6.41
N ALA A 98 5.91 2.28 -7.05
CA ALA A 98 6.40 3.60 -7.45
C ALA A 98 5.35 4.67 -7.15
N THR A 99 5.77 5.75 -6.50
CA THR A 99 4.93 6.95 -6.40
C THR A 99 5.12 7.80 -7.66
N LEU A 100 4.18 7.69 -8.60
CA LEU A 100 4.20 8.41 -9.87
C LEU A 100 3.87 9.90 -9.72
N LEU A 101 3.14 10.25 -8.67
CA LEU A 101 2.83 11.63 -8.33
C LEU A 101 2.59 11.73 -6.84
N ARG A 102 3.26 12.66 -6.17
CA ARG A 102 2.89 13.14 -4.85
C ARG A 102 2.67 14.64 -4.94
N HIS A 103 1.46 15.08 -4.57
CA HIS A 103 1.14 16.48 -4.37
C HIS A 103 0.81 16.69 -2.90
N ALA A 104 1.69 17.34 -2.15
CA ALA A 104 1.47 17.67 -0.74
C ALA A 104 1.28 19.17 -0.60
N LYS A 105 0.33 19.59 0.24
CA LYS A 105 -0.05 20.99 0.42
C LYS A 105 -0.38 21.27 1.87
N LEU A 106 0.13 22.39 2.37
CA LEU A 106 -0.32 23.05 3.59
C LEU A 106 -1.09 24.31 3.17
N ASP A 107 -2.37 24.38 3.51
CA ASP A 107 -3.20 25.53 3.16
C ASP A 107 -2.57 26.81 3.72
N LEU A 108 -2.54 27.88 2.89
CA LEU A 108 -1.92 29.18 3.17
C LEU A 108 -0.38 29.20 3.26
N GLN A 109 0.28 28.04 3.17
CA GLN A 109 1.73 27.93 3.31
C GLN A 109 2.40 27.48 2.00
N GLY A 110 1.77 26.63 1.19
CA GLY A 110 2.31 26.22 -0.11
C GLY A 110 2.08 24.76 -0.45
N SER A 111 2.67 24.30 -1.56
CA SER A 111 2.59 22.90 -1.99
C SER A 111 3.81 22.44 -2.76
N THR A 112 4.10 21.15 -2.71
CA THR A 112 5.13 20.48 -3.51
C THR A 112 4.50 19.42 -4.42
N LEU A 113 5.11 19.21 -5.57
CA LEU A 113 4.69 18.23 -6.57
C LEU A 113 5.91 17.50 -7.10
N GLY A 114 5.88 16.16 -7.12
CA GLY A 114 6.98 15.40 -7.69
C GLY A 114 6.75 13.90 -7.72
N LEU A 115 7.74 13.19 -8.24
CA LEU A 115 7.83 11.74 -8.08
C LEU A 115 8.22 11.43 -6.63
N GLY A 116 7.79 10.28 -6.13
CA GLY A 116 8.34 9.75 -4.88
C GLY A 116 9.32 8.62 -5.14
N ASP A 117 9.63 7.89 -4.08
CA ASP A 117 10.59 6.79 -4.14
C ASP A 117 10.01 5.57 -4.87
N ILE A 118 10.93 4.79 -5.43
CA ILE A 118 10.64 3.54 -6.13
C ILE A 118 11.20 2.39 -5.31
N THR A 119 10.35 1.40 -5.04
CA THR A 119 10.76 0.16 -4.38
C THR A 119 10.74 -0.99 -5.38
N LEU A 120 11.85 -1.72 -5.48
CA LEU A 120 11.95 -2.96 -6.25
C LEU A 120 12.00 -4.14 -5.28
N GLY A 121 11.15 -5.14 -5.48
CA GLY A 121 11.08 -6.32 -4.61
C GLY A 121 11.26 -7.63 -5.36
N PHE A 122 11.77 -8.63 -4.65
CA PHE A 122 11.96 -9.98 -5.15
C PHE A 122 11.45 -10.96 -4.11
N TRP A 123 10.61 -11.89 -4.54
CA TRP A 123 9.93 -12.86 -3.65
C TRP A 123 10.16 -14.29 -4.10
N SER A 124 10.31 -15.17 -3.11
CA SER A 124 10.46 -16.61 -3.29
C SER A 124 9.48 -17.38 -2.39
N GLY A 125 8.74 -18.32 -2.99
CA GLY A 125 7.76 -19.18 -2.35
C GLY A 125 8.41 -20.38 -1.68
N LEU A 126 8.56 -20.30 -0.37
CA LEU A 126 9.12 -21.34 0.48
C LEU A 126 8.17 -22.55 0.58
N LEU A 127 6.89 -22.30 0.86
CA LEU A 127 5.83 -23.31 0.97
C LEU A 127 4.65 -22.98 0.06
N THR A 128 4.15 -23.99 -0.66
CA THR A 128 3.10 -23.84 -1.68
C THR A 128 1.75 -24.49 -1.33
N GLY A 129 1.55 -24.96 -0.10
CA GLY A 129 0.23 -25.37 0.36
C GLY A 129 0.23 -25.99 1.76
N PRO A 130 -0.96 -26.26 2.35
CA PRO A 130 -2.17 -25.44 2.19
C PRO A 130 -1.94 -24.01 2.69
N ILE A 131 -1.02 -23.83 3.63
CA ILE A 131 -0.46 -22.54 4.02
C ILE A 131 0.65 -22.19 3.01
N ARG A 132 0.60 -20.97 2.51
CA ARG A 132 1.64 -20.38 1.67
C ARG A 132 2.62 -19.62 2.54
N LEU A 133 3.90 -19.79 2.29
CA LEU A 133 4.97 -19.05 2.94
C LEU A 133 5.92 -18.55 1.88
N SER A 134 6.29 -17.28 1.95
CA SER A 134 7.28 -16.66 1.09
C SER A 134 8.25 -15.82 1.90
N ALA A 135 9.45 -15.68 1.34
CA ALA A 135 10.44 -14.70 1.77
C ALA A 135 10.65 -13.68 0.65
N GLY A 136 10.94 -12.45 1.02
CA GLY A 136 11.21 -11.39 0.07
C GLY A 136 12.35 -10.49 0.51
N ILE A 137 12.94 -9.83 -0.47
CA ILE A 137 13.84 -8.69 -0.26
C ILE A 137 13.35 -7.54 -1.13
N ALA A 138 13.36 -6.33 -0.59
CA ALA A 138 13.05 -5.11 -1.34
C ALA A 138 14.14 -4.05 -1.18
N PHE A 139 14.31 -3.26 -2.22
CA PHE A 139 15.25 -2.15 -2.30
C PHE A 139 14.49 -0.87 -2.56
N GLY A 140 14.52 0.07 -1.61
CA GLY A 140 14.03 1.43 -1.77
C GLY A 140 15.08 2.29 -2.47
N LEU A 141 14.70 2.91 -3.57
CA LEU A 141 15.54 3.81 -4.34
C LEU A 141 15.11 5.25 -4.07
N PRO A 142 16.04 6.16 -3.70
CA PRO A 142 15.73 7.55 -3.39
C PRO A 142 15.52 8.34 -4.69
N THR A 143 14.39 8.11 -5.35
CA THR A 143 14.02 8.78 -6.61
C THR A 143 13.13 10.00 -6.40
N GLY A 144 12.52 10.13 -5.22
CA GLY A 144 11.84 11.34 -4.82
C GLY A 144 12.81 12.43 -4.37
N ASP A 145 12.29 13.65 -4.27
CA ASP A 145 13.03 14.81 -3.82
C ASP A 145 12.90 14.96 -2.30
N PRO A 146 13.98 14.77 -1.51
CA PRO A 146 13.96 14.95 -0.06
C PRO A 146 14.06 16.42 0.38
N ALA A 147 14.38 17.34 -0.52
CA ALA A 147 14.55 18.77 -0.24
C ALA A 147 14.00 19.64 -1.38
N PRO A 148 12.69 19.54 -1.69
CA PRO A 148 12.13 20.27 -2.80
C PRO A 148 12.23 21.78 -2.58
N THR A 149 12.59 22.47 -3.65
CA THR A 149 12.73 23.92 -3.66
C THR A 149 11.43 24.58 -4.12
N ALA A 150 11.12 25.72 -3.53
CA ALA A 150 9.97 26.51 -3.96
C ALA A 150 10.34 27.36 -5.19
N ASP A 151 9.41 27.47 -6.14
CA ASP A 151 9.54 28.41 -7.26
C ASP A 151 9.59 29.86 -6.78
N ASN A 152 8.95 30.16 -5.64
CA ASN A 152 8.97 31.46 -4.99
C ASN A 152 9.82 31.38 -3.70
N PRO A 153 10.87 32.21 -3.55
CA PRO A 153 11.73 32.21 -2.36
C PRO A 153 10.99 32.42 -1.03
N THR A 154 9.82 33.08 -1.03
CA THR A 154 9.00 33.25 0.18
C THR A 154 8.40 31.95 0.70
N ASP A 155 8.31 30.92 -0.16
CA ASP A 155 7.67 29.64 0.14
C ASP A 155 8.72 28.53 0.38
N ALA A 156 10.02 28.89 0.34
CA ALA A 156 11.13 27.94 0.43
C ALA A 156 11.12 27.11 1.72
N GLY A 157 10.76 27.73 2.86
CA GLY A 157 10.62 27.01 4.13
C GLY A 157 9.49 25.98 4.13
N VAL A 158 8.44 26.21 3.33
CA VAL A 158 7.28 25.29 3.26
C VAL A 158 7.55 24.15 2.28
N ALA A 159 8.19 24.43 1.15
CA ALA A 159 8.60 23.38 0.23
C ALA A 159 9.51 22.37 0.95
N ALA A 160 10.49 22.86 1.71
CA ALA A 160 11.43 22.08 2.50
C ALA A 160 10.78 21.09 3.51
N VAL A 161 9.57 21.36 4.01
CA VAL A 161 8.85 20.46 4.94
C VAL A 161 7.85 19.53 4.25
N LEU A 162 7.75 19.59 2.92
CA LEU A 162 6.84 18.78 2.11
C LEU A 162 7.62 17.93 1.08
N PRO A 163 8.54 17.05 1.51
CA PRO A 163 9.34 16.26 0.58
C PRO A 163 8.48 15.30 -0.24
N THR A 164 9.00 14.84 -1.38
CA THR A 164 8.34 13.85 -2.23
C THR A 164 8.92 12.44 -2.09
N GLY A 165 10.18 12.34 -1.66
CA GLY A 165 10.83 11.12 -1.18
C GLY A 165 11.59 11.37 0.13
N ASP A 166 12.11 10.33 0.76
CA ASP A 166 12.90 10.46 2.00
C ASP A 166 14.41 10.59 1.77
N GLY A 167 14.86 10.33 0.54
CA GLY A 167 16.26 10.47 0.14
C GLY A 167 17.14 9.32 0.62
N GLU A 168 16.55 8.23 1.11
CA GLU A 168 17.26 7.06 1.62
C GLU A 168 17.32 5.91 0.61
N PHE A 169 18.40 5.15 0.67
CA PHE A 169 18.41 3.81 0.09
C PHE A 169 18.02 2.81 1.16
N ASP A 170 16.93 2.09 0.94
CA ASP A 170 16.41 1.17 1.94
C ASP A 170 16.57 -0.29 1.51
N VAL A 171 16.73 -1.17 2.49
CA VAL A 171 16.64 -2.63 2.28
C VAL A 171 15.65 -3.24 3.25
N GLU A 172 14.58 -3.84 2.74
CA GLU A 172 13.60 -4.55 3.55
C GLU A 172 13.72 -6.07 3.34
N PHE A 173 13.86 -6.83 4.42
CA PHE A 173 13.75 -8.28 4.43
C PHE A 173 12.38 -8.68 4.92
N MET A 174 11.61 -9.43 4.13
CA MET A 174 10.23 -9.79 4.43
C MET A 174 9.99 -11.29 4.57
N LEU A 175 9.01 -11.64 5.40
CA LEU A 175 8.34 -12.93 5.41
C LEU A 175 6.83 -12.72 5.31
N ALA A 176 6.16 -13.52 4.49
CA ALA A 176 4.70 -13.48 4.38
C ALA A 176 4.10 -14.87 4.38
N ALA A 177 3.05 -15.06 5.19
CA ALA A 177 2.26 -16.27 5.26
C ALA A 177 0.83 -15.99 4.82
N GLY A 178 0.23 -16.94 4.10
CA GLY A 178 -1.12 -16.80 3.58
C GLY A 178 -1.90 -18.11 3.62
N TYR A 179 -3.20 -18.03 3.87
CA TYR A 179 -4.08 -19.19 3.84
C TYR A 179 -5.44 -18.81 3.25
N ALA A 180 -5.96 -19.63 2.34
CA ALA A 180 -7.27 -19.45 1.74
C ALA A 180 -8.17 -20.64 2.10
N PHE A 181 -9.40 -20.35 2.52
CA PHE A 181 -10.36 -21.34 3.00
C PHE A 181 -11.80 -20.95 2.65
N GLY A 182 -12.73 -21.89 2.77
CA GLY A 182 -14.12 -21.69 2.35
C GLY A 182 -14.35 -21.92 0.85
N GLY A 183 -15.60 -21.71 0.38
CA GLY A 183 -15.95 -21.83 -1.04
C GLY A 183 -16.05 -23.26 -1.61
N ARG A 184 -16.12 -24.31 -0.78
CA ARG A 184 -16.10 -25.72 -1.25
C ARG A 184 -17.29 -26.59 -0.80
N GLY A 185 -18.38 -26.05 -0.24
CA GLY A 185 -19.50 -26.91 0.19
C GLY A 185 -20.83 -26.19 0.48
N LYS A 186 -21.90 -27.00 0.64
CA LYS A 186 -23.27 -26.56 0.99
C LYS A 186 -23.38 -25.87 2.36
N THR A 187 -22.38 -25.99 3.22
CA THR A 187 -22.41 -25.54 4.63
C THR A 187 -21.73 -24.19 4.87
N TRP A 188 -20.87 -23.71 3.97
CA TRP A 188 -20.21 -22.40 4.13
C TRP A 188 -20.09 -21.69 2.78
N PRO A 189 -20.93 -20.68 2.51
CA PRO A 189 -21.02 -20.03 1.19
C PRO A 189 -19.89 -19.02 0.94
N LEU A 190 -19.14 -18.62 1.98
CA LEU A 190 -18.11 -17.59 1.88
C LEU A 190 -16.75 -18.19 1.52
N SER A 191 -15.99 -17.46 0.71
CA SER A 191 -14.56 -17.71 0.47
C SER A 191 -13.75 -16.67 1.21
N HIS A 192 -12.73 -17.11 1.93
CA HIS A 192 -11.89 -16.25 2.76
C HIS A 192 -10.42 -16.44 2.41
N TYR A 193 -9.65 -15.40 2.66
CA TYR A 193 -8.21 -15.51 2.77
C TYR A 193 -7.71 -14.72 3.98
N VAL A 194 -6.58 -15.15 4.52
CA VAL A 194 -5.83 -14.46 5.55
C VAL A 194 -4.39 -14.33 5.12
N VAL A 195 -3.77 -13.19 5.45
CA VAL A 195 -2.36 -12.90 5.20
C VAL A 195 -1.74 -12.28 6.43
N GLY A 196 -0.55 -12.76 6.80
CA GLY A 196 0.35 -12.09 7.71
C GLY A 196 1.66 -11.78 6.98
N ARG A 197 2.19 -10.57 7.15
CA ARG A 197 3.52 -10.18 6.67
C ARG A 197 4.27 -9.48 7.80
N VAL A 198 5.55 -9.77 7.90
CA VAL A 198 6.50 -9.05 8.74
C VAL A 198 7.73 -8.67 7.92
N GLY A 199 8.40 -7.60 8.28
CA GLY A 199 9.58 -7.11 7.58
C GLY A 199 10.54 -6.37 8.51
N TYR A 200 11.84 -6.56 8.28
CA TYR A 200 12.90 -5.77 8.90
C TYR A 200 13.45 -4.79 7.86
N HIS A 201 13.35 -3.51 8.17
CA HIS A 201 13.66 -2.40 7.27
C HIS A 201 14.96 -1.74 7.73
N VAL A 202 16.03 -2.00 6.98
CA VAL A 202 17.34 -1.36 7.15
C VAL A 202 17.30 -0.03 6.40
N ARG A 203 17.55 1.06 7.12
CA ARG A 203 17.54 2.42 6.56
C ARG A 203 18.93 3.00 6.56
N THR A 204 19.28 3.76 5.53
CA THR A 204 20.58 4.44 5.41
C THR A 204 20.44 5.93 5.61
N THR A 205 21.53 6.64 5.93
CA THR A 205 21.53 8.11 5.97
C THR A 205 20.94 8.72 4.69
N PRO A 206 20.00 9.69 4.79
CA PRO A 206 19.49 10.40 3.63
C PRO A 206 20.62 11.11 2.89
N ARG A 207 20.55 11.11 1.56
CA ARG A 207 21.52 11.82 0.72
C ARG A 207 21.49 13.33 0.97
N GLU A 208 20.32 13.87 1.28
CA GLU A 208 20.06 15.29 1.46
C GLU A 208 18.89 15.46 2.43
N GLN A 209 18.91 16.53 3.23
CA GLN A 209 17.79 16.94 4.08
C GLN A 209 17.60 18.44 3.94
N ALA A 210 16.35 18.89 3.93
CA ALA A 210 16.07 20.30 3.78
C ALA A 210 16.52 21.15 4.98
N PHE A 211 16.70 20.53 6.17
CA PHE A 211 17.16 21.20 7.38
C PHE A 211 18.16 20.35 8.15
N GLY A 212 19.31 20.94 8.47
CA GLY A 212 20.35 20.33 9.31
C GLY A 212 21.22 19.31 8.58
N ASP A 213 22.14 18.70 9.34
CA ASP A 213 22.99 17.63 8.82
C ASP A 213 22.19 16.33 8.69
N PRO A 214 22.33 15.58 7.58
CA PRO A 214 21.69 14.28 7.43
C PRO A 214 22.03 13.35 8.60
N LYS A 215 20.99 12.77 9.19
CA LYS A 215 21.11 11.80 10.28
C LYS A 215 20.52 10.47 9.85
N ASP A 216 21.13 9.41 10.34
CA ASP A 216 20.64 8.04 10.14
C ASP A 216 19.20 7.93 10.63
N PHE A 217 18.30 7.47 9.77
CA PHE A 217 17.01 7.04 10.25
C PHE A 217 17.15 5.69 10.94
N PRO A 218 16.41 5.48 12.05
CA PRO A 218 16.43 4.21 12.72
C PRO A 218 15.79 3.12 11.85
N ASP A 219 16.39 1.93 11.93
CA ASP A 219 15.79 0.71 11.41
C ASP A 219 14.36 0.53 11.94
N ALA A 220 13.52 -0.08 11.11
CA ALA A 220 12.11 -0.25 11.40
C ALA A 220 11.64 -1.70 11.25
N PHE A 221 10.62 -2.04 12.01
CA PHE A 221 9.89 -3.29 11.91
C PHE A 221 8.51 -3.02 11.31
N ASN A 222 8.27 -3.57 10.12
CA ASN A 222 7.00 -3.46 9.42
C ASN A 222 6.18 -4.73 9.63
N TRP A 223 4.88 -4.57 9.85
CA TRP A 223 3.98 -5.72 9.95
C TRP A 223 2.62 -5.41 9.32
N ARG A 224 1.96 -6.46 8.82
CA ARG A 224 0.63 -6.38 8.22
C ARG A 224 -0.13 -7.67 8.46
N PHE A 225 -1.38 -7.54 8.82
CA PHE A 225 -2.38 -8.60 8.86
C PHE A 225 -3.56 -8.21 7.99
N GLU A 226 -4.03 -9.12 7.16
CA GLU A 226 -5.14 -8.88 6.25
C GLU A 226 -6.08 -10.07 6.21
N VAL A 227 -7.37 -9.79 6.15
CA VAL A 227 -8.43 -10.77 5.94
C VAL A 227 -9.31 -10.27 4.81
N GLY A 228 -9.54 -11.13 3.82
CA GLY A 228 -10.51 -10.86 2.77
C GLY A 228 -11.63 -11.89 2.76
N THR A 229 -12.84 -11.43 2.48
CA THR A 229 -14.04 -12.27 2.37
C THR A 229 -14.78 -11.94 1.09
N LYS A 230 -15.07 -12.97 0.31
CA LYS A 230 -15.89 -12.88 -0.89
C LYS A 230 -17.37 -12.83 -0.52
N ILE A 231 -18.11 -11.87 -1.09
CA ILE A 231 -19.54 -11.73 -0.86
C ILE A 231 -20.29 -12.76 -1.74
N PRO A 232 -21.17 -13.63 -1.20
CA PRO A 232 -21.61 -14.83 -1.91
C PRO A 232 -22.98 -14.69 -2.60
N TYR A 233 -23.46 -13.47 -2.81
CA TYR A 233 -24.75 -13.24 -3.47
C TYR A 233 -24.57 -13.10 -4.99
N THR A 234 -25.45 -13.69 -5.78
CA THR A 234 -25.36 -13.82 -7.25
C THR A 234 -25.08 -12.51 -8.02
N PHE A 235 -25.50 -11.36 -7.49
CA PHE A 235 -25.30 -10.05 -8.14
C PHE A 235 -24.03 -9.31 -7.66
N VAL A 236 -23.41 -9.79 -6.58
CA VAL A 236 -22.23 -9.19 -5.93
C VAL A 236 -21.13 -10.23 -5.67
N ASP A 237 -21.18 -11.38 -6.35
CA ASP A 237 -20.17 -12.44 -6.28
C ASP A 237 -18.81 -12.04 -6.87
N ARG A 238 -18.73 -10.82 -7.39
CA ARG A 238 -17.54 -10.18 -7.92
C ARG A 238 -16.80 -9.35 -6.87
N PHE A 239 -17.39 -9.17 -5.68
CA PHE A 239 -16.85 -8.30 -4.65
C PHE A 239 -16.17 -9.05 -3.51
N TRP A 240 -15.07 -8.46 -3.06
CA TRP A 240 -14.33 -8.83 -1.87
C TRP A 240 -14.39 -7.67 -0.88
N LEU A 241 -14.74 -7.99 0.36
CA LEU A 241 -14.52 -7.10 1.49
C LEU A 241 -13.20 -7.47 2.15
N ILE A 242 -12.30 -6.50 2.26
CA ILE A 242 -10.94 -6.68 2.77
C ILE A 242 -10.76 -5.78 3.98
N VAL A 243 -10.26 -6.35 5.07
CA VAL A 243 -9.91 -5.65 6.30
C VAL A 243 -8.43 -5.87 6.58
N ARG A 244 -7.74 -4.80 6.94
CA ARG A 244 -6.29 -4.78 7.18
C ARG A 244 -5.96 -4.12 8.49
N LEU A 245 -4.95 -4.64 9.15
CA LEU A 245 -4.21 -4.02 10.23
C LEU A 245 -2.76 -3.99 9.84
N TYR A 246 -2.08 -2.88 10.01
CA TYR A 246 -0.67 -2.77 9.64
C TYR A 246 0.01 -1.68 10.44
N GLY A 247 1.32 -1.78 10.55
CA GLY A 247 2.09 -0.84 11.32
C GLY A 247 3.57 -0.89 11.05
N THR A 248 4.23 0.12 11.58
CA THR A 248 5.67 0.29 11.56
C THR A 248 6.08 0.71 12.96
N GLU A 249 7.07 0.03 13.53
CA GLU A 249 7.74 0.39 14.78
C GLU A 249 9.21 0.66 14.47
N ILE A 250 9.86 1.57 15.20
CA ILE A 250 11.30 1.86 15.05
C ILE A 250 12.06 1.23 16.22
N PHE A 251 13.25 0.70 15.95
CA PHE A 251 14.04 0.00 16.99
C PHE A 251 14.76 0.96 17.95
N SER A 252 15.08 2.15 17.49
CA SER A 252 15.74 3.19 18.30
C SER A 252 15.35 4.58 17.79
N GLY A 253 15.61 5.62 18.58
CA GLY A 253 15.30 7.00 18.20
C GLY A 253 13.82 7.39 18.38
N ASP A 254 13.55 8.66 18.12
CA ASP A 254 12.19 9.23 18.17
C ASP A 254 11.60 9.33 16.77
N ALA A 255 10.28 9.24 16.70
CA ALA A 255 9.56 9.57 15.47
C ALA A 255 9.80 11.05 15.12
N GLY A 256 10.15 11.32 13.87
CA GLY A 256 10.32 12.66 13.36
C GLY A 256 8.97 13.34 13.18
N GLN A 257 8.92 14.68 13.30
CA GLN A 257 7.74 15.42 12.87
C GLN A 257 7.85 15.73 11.39
N ASN A 258 7.16 14.96 10.54
CA ASN A 258 6.99 15.28 9.12
C ASN A 258 5.53 15.06 8.70
N ALA A 259 4.91 16.09 8.12
CA ALA A 259 3.52 16.00 7.68
C ALA A 259 3.32 15.03 6.50
N THR A 260 4.35 14.69 5.72
CA THR A 260 4.21 13.81 4.55
C THR A 260 4.39 12.32 4.86
N GLY A 261 4.82 11.99 6.08
CA GLY A 261 5.12 10.62 6.49
C GLY A 261 6.39 10.01 5.89
N LEU A 262 7.26 10.85 5.32
CA LEU A 262 8.55 10.47 4.71
C LEU A 262 9.73 10.55 5.70
N GLY A 263 9.46 10.49 7.00
CA GLY A 263 10.48 10.49 8.06
C GLY A 263 10.46 9.18 8.86
N PRO A 264 11.18 9.11 9.99
CA PRO A 264 10.99 8.06 10.96
C PRO A 264 9.58 8.17 11.55
N VAL A 265 8.72 7.21 11.21
CA VAL A 265 7.33 7.16 11.64
C VAL A 265 7.06 5.91 12.45
N VAL A 266 6.17 6.03 13.42
CA VAL A 266 5.65 4.90 14.19
C VAL A 266 4.15 4.93 14.10
N PHE A 267 3.52 3.83 13.67
CA PHE A 267 2.07 3.80 13.59
C PHE A 267 1.50 2.39 13.65
N THR A 268 0.24 2.34 14.04
CA THR A 268 -0.66 1.20 13.94
C THR A 268 -1.95 1.69 13.30
N SER A 269 -2.26 1.14 12.14
CA SER A 269 -3.33 1.59 11.26
C SER A 269 -4.27 0.45 10.90
N TYR A 270 -5.47 0.83 10.50
CA TYR A 270 -6.48 -0.06 9.94
C TYR A 270 -6.84 0.37 8.52
N GLY A 271 -7.30 -0.59 7.74
CA GLY A 271 -7.81 -0.36 6.39
C GLY A 271 -9.04 -1.21 6.13
N ILE A 272 -10.01 -0.62 5.43
CA ILE A 272 -11.18 -1.33 4.93
C ILE A 272 -11.28 -1.03 3.43
N GLU A 273 -11.41 -2.07 2.63
CA GLU A 273 -11.50 -1.97 1.18
C GLU A 273 -12.60 -2.86 0.62
N ILE A 274 -13.30 -2.35 -0.38
CA ILE A 274 -14.18 -3.13 -1.24
C ILE A 274 -13.49 -3.21 -2.60
N TYR A 275 -13.14 -4.42 -3.01
CA TYR A 275 -12.63 -4.72 -4.34
C TYR A 275 -13.71 -5.39 -5.17
N GLY A 276 -13.82 -5.04 -6.45
CA GLY A 276 -14.79 -5.60 -7.37
C GLY A 276 -14.17 -5.95 -8.71
N ARG A 277 -14.41 -7.17 -9.20
CA ARG A 277 -14.03 -7.56 -10.56
C ARG A 277 -15.00 -6.95 -11.58
N ILE A 278 -14.48 -6.15 -12.50
CA ILE A 278 -15.25 -5.51 -13.57
C ILE A 278 -15.45 -6.51 -14.72
N VAL A 279 -14.32 -7.02 -15.26
CA VAL A 279 -14.27 -8.05 -16.30
C VAL A 279 -13.11 -9.01 -16.01
N ALA A 280 -12.86 -9.99 -16.87
CA ALA A 280 -11.71 -10.88 -16.70
C ALA A 280 -10.40 -10.07 -16.67
N GLY A 281 -9.60 -10.27 -15.62
CA GLY A 281 -8.35 -9.56 -15.37
C GLY A 281 -8.53 -8.15 -14.78
N LEU A 282 -9.56 -7.39 -15.18
CA LEU A 282 -9.76 -6.01 -14.72
C LEU A 282 -10.61 -5.94 -13.44
N GLY A 283 -10.06 -5.30 -12.41
CA GLY A 283 -10.73 -5.01 -11.15
C GLY A 283 -10.60 -3.54 -10.75
N ALA A 284 -11.46 -3.11 -9.84
CA ALA A 284 -11.35 -1.81 -9.20
C ALA A 284 -11.62 -1.93 -7.71
N SER A 285 -11.05 -1.03 -6.92
CA SER A 285 -11.37 -0.95 -5.50
C SER A 285 -11.53 0.47 -5.00
N PHE A 286 -12.25 0.55 -3.88
CA PHE A 286 -12.34 1.73 -3.05
C PHE A 286 -12.08 1.31 -1.61
N GLY A 287 -11.22 2.05 -0.93
CA GLY A 287 -10.92 1.79 0.47
C GLY A 287 -10.67 3.07 1.24
N PHE A 288 -10.69 2.93 2.56
CA PHE A 288 -10.24 3.97 3.46
C PHE A 288 -9.35 3.38 4.54
N ASN A 289 -8.34 4.14 4.93
CA ASN A 289 -7.42 3.79 5.99
C ASN A 289 -7.39 4.90 7.05
N GLY A 290 -7.12 4.51 8.30
CA GLY A 290 -6.92 5.42 9.41
C GLY A 290 -5.90 4.85 10.38
N ALA A 291 -5.45 5.69 11.33
CA ALA A 291 -4.50 5.29 12.36
C ALA A 291 -5.20 5.17 13.72
N PHE A 292 -4.92 4.10 14.45
CA PHE A 292 -5.25 3.99 15.88
C PHE A 292 -4.22 4.71 16.74
N ARG A 293 -2.95 4.55 16.35
CA ARG A 293 -1.77 5.15 16.97
C ARG A 293 -0.87 5.59 15.84
N ALA A 294 -0.35 6.82 15.91
CA ALA A 294 0.63 7.29 14.98
C ALA A 294 1.52 8.34 15.64
N LYS A 295 2.69 8.56 15.06
CA LYS A 295 3.65 9.61 15.40
C LYS A 295 4.29 10.09 14.10
N GLY A 296 4.32 11.41 13.89
CA GLY A 296 4.88 11.99 12.67
C GLY A 296 4.02 11.76 11.42
N LEU A 297 2.69 11.75 11.57
CA LEU A 297 1.76 11.51 10.46
C LEU A 297 0.54 12.42 10.54
N PRO A 298 -0.10 12.72 9.39
CA PRO A 298 -1.41 13.39 9.37
C PRO A 298 -2.48 12.58 10.09
N ALA A 299 -3.25 13.24 10.95
CA ALA A 299 -4.40 12.65 11.65
C ALA A 299 -5.68 12.69 10.79
N GLY A 300 -5.56 12.35 9.50
CA GLY A 300 -6.65 12.33 8.53
C GLY A 300 -6.90 10.91 8.01
N ALA A 301 -8.15 10.63 7.63
CA ALA A 301 -8.44 9.40 6.89
C ALA A 301 -7.81 9.48 5.49
N ASN A 302 -7.21 8.38 5.06
CA ASN A 302 -6.73 8.21 3.69
C ASN A 302 -7.80 7.50 2.87
N LEU A 303 -8.34 8.17 1.85
CA LEU A 303 -9.26 7.56 0.89
C LEU A 303 -8.46 7.08 -0.32
N ALA A 304 -8.70 5.86 -0.77
CA ALA A 304 -7.96 5.26 -1.89
C ALA A 304 -8.91 4.64 -2.91
N TRP A 305 -8.58 4.82 -4.19
CA TRP A 305 -9.23 4.23 -5.33
C TRP A 305 -8.18 3.51 -6.15
N SER A 306 -8.48 2.31 -6.63
CA SER A 306 -7.54 1.60 -7.48
C SER A 306 -8.20 0.95 -8.69
N LEU A 307 -7.39 0.81 -9.74
CA LEU A 307 -7.70 0.01 -10.92
C LEU A 307 -6.59 -1.03 -11.05
N SER A 308 -6.96 -2.30 -11.18
CA SER A 308 -5.99 -3.38 -11.34
C SER A 308 -6.25 -4.20 -12.57
N TYR A 309 -5.19 -4.72 -13.15
CA TYR A 309 -5.23 -5.70 -14.21
C TYR A 309 -4.37 -6.91 -13.86
N GLU A 310 -4.92 -8.10 -14.06
CA GLU A 310 -4.25 -9.38 -13.86
C GLU A 310 -4.29 -10.22 -15.14
N TYR A 311 -3.15 -10.82 -15.49
CA TYR A 311 -2.99 -11.79 -16.57
C TYR A 311 -2.38 -13.09 -16.04
#